data_AF-A0A0M9EAZ9-F1
#
_entry.id   AF-A0A0M9EAZ9-F1
#
_cell.length_a   1.000
_cell.length_b   1.000
_cell.length_c   1.000
_cell.angle_alpha   90.00
_cell.angle_beta   90.00
_cell.angle_gamma   90.00
#
_symmetry.space_group_name_H-M   'P 1'
#
loop_
_entity.id
_entity.type
_entity.pdbx_description
1 polymer ?
#
loop_
_entity_poly.entity_id
_entity_poly.type
_entity_poly.pdbx_seq_one_letter_code
_entity_poly.pdbx_strand_id
1 'polypeptide(L)'
;MTNDKIPLTTLSLIDDSSILYFFFIISAMKAGKNRRTASKYLEHGQLPSGLAPKNRKWRNRANPFNEHWPEIEQWLKISPELEAKFIFEQLCEKYPETYQEGQVRTLQRHIKQWKAIEGPKTMC
;
A
#
# COMPACT_ATOMS: atom_id res chain seq x y z
N MET A 1 54.23 -37.46 3.51
CA MET A 1 53.98 -36.04 3.82
C MET A 1 54.07 -35.26 2.52
N THR A 2 53.17 -35.54 1.59
CA THR A 2 53.16 -34.91 0.27
C THR A 2 52.42 -33.59 0.37
N ASN A 3 53.18 -32.52 0.20
CA ASN A 3 52.67 -31.18 -0.06
C ASN A 3 51.98 -31.21 -1.42
N ASP A 4 50.73 -31.64 -1.45
CA ASP A 4 49.89 -31.48 -2.63
C ASP A 4 49.38 -30.05 -2.65
N LYS A 5 50.15 -29.23 -3.35
CA LYS A 5 49.76 -27.91 -3.81
C LYS A 5 48.43 -28.05 -4.53
N ILE A 6 47.35 -27.59 -3.90
CA ILE A 6 46.08 -27.36 -4.59
C ILE A 6 46.40 -26.33 -5.69
N PRO A 7 46.28 -26.68 -6.98
CA PRO A 7 46.68 -25.78 -8.06
C PRO A 7 45.81 -24.53 -8.02
N LEU A 8 46.46 -23.37 -8.12
CA LEU A 8 45.87 -22.03 -8.21
C LEU A 8 45.13 -21.85 -9.54
N THR A 9 44.10 -22.66 -9.77
CA THR A 9 43.26 -22.67 -10.98
C THR A 9 41.77 -22.72 -10.62
N THR A 10 41.40 -22.20 -9.46
CA THR A 10 40.01 -21.90 -9.07
C THR A 10 39.76 -20.39 -8.97
N LEU A 11 40.50 -19.58 -9.73
CA LEU A 11 40.32 -18.13 -9.84
C LEU A 11 39.98 -17.68 -11.27
N SER A 12 39.50 -18.58 -12.13
CA SER A 12 39.12 -18.24 -13.52
C SER A 12 37.63 -18.39 -13.81
N LEU A 13 36.76 -18.47 -12.80
CA LEU A 13 35.32 -18.44 -13.01
C LEU A 13 34.58 -17.88 -11.79
N ILE A 14 35.09 -16.78 -11.26
CA ILE A 14 34.24 -15.85 -10.54
C ILE A 14 33.78 -14.90 -11.64
N ASP A 15 32.70 -15.28 -12.33
CA ASP A 15 31.94 -14.39 -13.20
C ASP A 15 31.95 -13.00 -12.57
N ASP A 16 32.29 -11.92 -13.28
CA ASP A 16 32.34 -10.55 -12.71
C ASP A 16 31.03 -10.20 -11.97
N SER A 17 29.94 -10.85 -12.38
CA SER A 17 28.62 -10.92 -11.74
C SER A 17 28.65 -11.36 -10.26
N SER A 18 29.52 -12.27 -9.85
CA SER A 18 29.63 -12.83 -8.49
C SER A 18 30.32 -11.89 -7.50
N ILE A 19 31.33 -11.12 -7.94
CA ILE A 19 31.99 -10.08 -7.12
C ILE A 19 31.06 -8.88 -6.96
N LEU A 20 30.44 -8.45 -8.06
CA LEU A 20 29.42 -7.39 -8.03
C LEU A 20 28.22 -7.79 -7.16
N TYR A 21 27.80 -9.06 -7.21
CA TYR A 21 26.75 -9.60 -6.35
C TYR A 21 27.15 -9.49 -4.87
N PHE A 22 28.33 -9.98 -4.49
CA PHE A 22 28.78 -9.94 -3.09
C PHE A 22 28.90 -8.50 -2.56
N PHE A 23 29.55 -7.61 -3.32
CA PHE A 23 29.74 -6.21 -2.93
C PHE A 23 28.41 -5.45 -2.77
N PHE A 24 27.48 -5.67 -3.70
CA PHE A 24 26.17 -5.01 -3.66
C PHE A 24 25.30 -5.51 -2.49
N ILE A 25 25.33 -6.81 -2.17
CA ILE A 25 24.62 -7.36 -1.00
C ILE A 25 25.17 -6.75 0.30
N ILE A 26 26.49 -6.65 0.47
CA ILE A 26 27.11 -6.04 1.67
C ILE A 26 26.73 -4.56 1.79
N SER A 27 26.80 -3.82 0.68
CA SER A 27 26.41 -2.41 0.64
C SER A 27 24.93 -2.21 0.96
N ALA A 28 24.05 -3.07 0.43
CA ALA A 28 22.62 -3.05 0.71
C ALA A 28 22.32 -3.36 2.19
N MET A 29 22.99 -4.36 2.78
CA MET A 29 22.83 -4.68 4.20
C MET A 29 23.28 -3.54 5.10
N LYS A 30 24.42 -2.89 4.78
CA LYS A 30 24.88 -1.68 5.48
C LYS A 30 23.86 -0.52 5.38
N ALA A 31 23.14 -0.42 4.27
CA ALA A 31 22.05 0.54 4.08
C ALA A 31 20.70 0.09 4.68
N GLY A 32 20.66 -0.99 5.48
CA GLY A 32 19.44 -1.50 6.11
C GLY A 32 18.46 -2.20 5.15
N LYS A 33 18.90 -2.52 3.93
CA LYS A 33 18.07 -3.19 2.90
C LYS A 33 18.17 -4.71 3.04
N ASN A 34 17.03 -5.40 2.95
CA ASN A 34 16.98 -6.85 3.01
C ASN A 34 17.70 -7.50 1.81
N ARG A 35 18.48 -8.56 2.06
CA ARG A 35 19.18 -9.35 1.02
C ARG A 35 18.28 -9.72 -0.15
N ARG A 36 17.04 -10.16 0.09
CA ARG A 36 16.09 -10.50 -0.99
C ARG A 36 15.72 -9.30 -1.85
N THR A 37 15.62 -8.10 -1.25
CA THR A 37 15.36 -6.86 -1.98
C THR A 37 16.57 -6.44 -2.82
N ALA A 38 17.77 -6.65 -2.30
CA ALA A 38 19.01 -6.39 -3.04
C ALA A 38 19.21 -7.39 -4.20
N SER A 39 18.97 -8.69 -3.99
CA SER A 39 19.00 -9.72 -5.04
C SER A 39 18.03 -9.38 -6.18
N LYS A 40 16.80 -9.00 -5.82
CA LYS A 40 15.79 -8.56 -6.79
C LYS A 40 16.29 -7.41 -7.69
N TYR A 41 17.03 -6.45 -7.15
CA TYR A 41 17.55 -5.32 -7.93
C TYR A 41 18.71 -5.71 -8.85
N LEU A 42 19.56 -6.64 -8.42
CA LEU A 42 20.62 -7.21 -9.26
C LEU A 42 20.02 -8.04 -10.40
N GLU A 43 19.03 -8.88 -10.11
CA GLU A 43 18.32 -9.70 -11.11
C GLU A 43 17.62 -8.86 -12.17
N HIS A 44 17.04 -7.72 -11.78
CA HIS A 44 16.42 -6.78 -12.72
C HIS A 44 17.40 -5.80 -13.36
N GLY A 45 18.69 -5.81 -12.97
CA GLY A 45 19.70 -4.87 -13.47
C GLY A 45 19.40 -3.39 -13.20
N GLN A 46 18.46 -3.10 -12.29
CA GLN A 46 17.94 -1.76 -12.05
C GLN A 46 17.90 -1.44 -10.56
N LEU A 47 18.38 -0.25 -10.23
CA LEU A 47 18.30 0.32 -8.90
C LEU A 47 16.84 0.66 -8.53
N PRO A 48 16.52 0.80 -7.22
CA PRO A 48 15.18 1.18 -6.78
C PRO A 48 14.66 2.49 -7.39
N SER A 49 15.55 3.39 -7.83
CA SER A 49 15.19 4.63 -8.53
C SER A 49 14.78 4.41 -9.99
N GLY A 50 15.29 3.36 -10.64
CA GLY A 50 14.95 2.99 -12.02
C GLY A 50 13.75 2.04 -12.12
N LEU A 51 13.45 1.31 -11.03
CA LEU A 51 12.25 0.49 -10.94
C LEU A 51 11.07 1.37 -10.53
N ALA A 52 10.13 1.57 -11.45
CA ALA A 52 8.86 2.21 -11.12
C ALA A 52 8.23 1.49 -9.89
N PRO A 53 7.80 2.23 -8.86
CA PRO A 53 7.18 1.62 -7.69
C PRO A 53 6.01 0.76 -8.17
N LYS A 54 6.09 -0.55 -7.89
CA LYS A 54 5.01 -1.48 -8.24
C LYS A 54 3.73 -0.92 -7.63
N ASN A 55 2.77 -0.57 -8.48
CA ASN A 55 1.52 0.03 -8.04
C ASN A 55 0.80 -0.99 -7.17
N ARG A 56 0.94 -0.83 -5.85
CA ARG A 56 0.42 -1.80 -4.88
C ARG A 56 -1.09 -1.58 -4.82
N LYS A 57 -1.83 -2.48 -5.47
CA LYS A 57 -3.30 -2.55 -5.40
C LYS A 57 -3.72 -3.03 -4.00
N TRP A 58 -3.62 -2.17 -2.99
CA TRP A 58 -4.03 -2.52 -1.61
C TRP A 58 -5.53 -2.38 -1.36
N ARG A 59 -6.31 -1.97 -2.37
CA ARG A 59 -7.76 -1.82 -2.26
C ARG A 59 -8.45 -2.88 -3.11
N ASN A 60 -8.63 -4.07 -2.53
CA ASN A 60 -9.32 -5.17 -3.21
C ASN A 60 -10.85 -5.11 -3.07
N ARG A 61 -11.39 -4.20 -2.25
CA ARG A 61 -12.84 -4.07 -2.06
C ARG A 61 -13.30 -2.68 -2.49
N ALA A 62 -14.29 -2.64 -3.37
CA ALA A 62 -15.04 -1.43 -3.67
C ALA A 62 -15.72 -0.92 -2.40
N ASN A 63 -15.87 0.40 -2.28
CA ASN A 63 -16.58 0.99 -1.17
C ASN A 63 -18.07 0.60 -1.27
N PRO A 64 -18.67 -0.04 -0.26
CA PRO A 64 -20.08 -0.46 -0.30
C PRO A 64 -21.05 0.73 -0.39
N PHE A 65 -20.61 1.93 0.00
CA PHE A 65 -21.44 3.14 -0.07
C PHE A 65 -21.36 3.86 -1.42
N ASN A 66 -20.58 3.39 -2.40
CA ASN A 66 -20.42 4.13 -3.66
C ASN A 66 -21.72 4.30 -4.43
N GLU A 67 -22.61 3.30 -4.38
CA GLU A 67 -23.88 3.31 -5.11
C GLU A 67 -24.84 4.39 -4.58
N HIS A 68 -24.94 4.53 -3.26
CA HIS A 68 -25.83 5.50 -2.60
C HIS A 68 -25.10 6.75 -2.08
N TRP A 69 -23.82 6.92 -2.43
CA TRP A 69 -23.03 8.09 -2.05
C TRP A 69 -23.65 9.43 -2.50
N PRO A 70 -24.20 9.55 -3.73
CA PRO A 70 -24.83 10.81 -4.16
C PRO A 70 -26.03 11.21 -3.28
N GLU A 71 -26.79 10.24 -2.77
CA GLU A 71 -27.93 10.49 -1.87
C GLU A 71 -27.43 10.94 -0.49
N ILE A 72 -26.41 10.28 0.04
CA ILE A 72 -25.74 10.66 1.31
C ILE A 72 -25.20 12.09 1.21
N GLU A 73 -24.58 12.44 0.09
CA GLU A 73 -24.02 13.76 -0.15
C GLU A 73 -25.10 14.85 -0.19
N GLN A 74 -26.27 14.56 -0.77
CA GLN A 74 -27.41 15.50 -0.74
C GLN A 74 -27.88 15.76 0.68
N TRP A 75 -28.02 14.73 1.51
CA TRP A 75 -28.41 14.90 2.92
C TRP A 75 -27.36 15.70 3.71
N LEU A 76 -26.07 15.47 3.45
CA LEU A 76 -24.97 16.22 4.07
C LEU A 76 -24.90 17.68 3.61
N LYS A 77 -25.27 17.98 2.35
CA LYS A 77 -25.34 19.35 1.83
C LYS A 77 -26.51 20.14 2.43
N ILE A 78 -27.65 19.48 2.66
CA ILE A 78 -28.82 20.10 3.31
C ILE A 78 -28.52 20.35 4.79
N SER A 79 -27.95 19.37 5.47
CA SER A 79 -27.69 19.41 6.91
C SER A 79 -26.28 18.88 7.22
N PRO A 80 -25.24 19.75 7.23
CA PRO A 80 -23.86 19.31 7.46
C PRO A 80 -23.60 18.85 8.91
N GLU A 81 -24.47 19.22 9.85
CA GLU A 81 -24.41 18.80 11.26
C GLU A 81 -24.96 17.39 11.50
N LEU A 82 -25.56 16.77 10.48
CA LEU A 82 -26.23 15.47 10.61
C LEU A 82 -25.26 14.39 11.08
N GLU A 83 -25.71 13.60 12.06
CA GLU A 83 -24.91 12.50 12.60
C GLU A 83 -24.82 11.36 11.58
N ALA A 84 -23.61 10.85 11.37
CA ALA A 84 -23.37 9.72 10.48
C ALA A 84 -24.16 8.46 10.88
N LYS A 85 -24.48 8.30 12.17
CA LYS A 85 -25.30 7.19 12.68
C LYS A 85 -26.74 7.29 12.17
N PHE A 86 -27.33 8.48 12.23
CA PHE A 86 -28.68 8.71 11.71
C PHE A 86 -28.75 8.46 10.20
N ILE A 87 -27.77 8.95 9.43
CA ILE A 87 -27.66 8.67 7.99
C ILE A 87 -27.61 7.15 7.73
N PHE A 88 -26.87 6.42 8.56
CA PHE A 88 -26.77 4.97 8.45
C PHE A 88 -28.09 4.26 8.76
N GLU A 89 -28.80 4.69 9.81
CA GLU A 89 -30.12 4.14 10.16
C GLU A 89 -31.12 4.37 9.02
N GLN A 90 -31.17 5.57 8.44
CA GLN A 90 -32.01 5.87 7.27
C GLN A 90 -31.64 5.02 6.04
N LEU A 91 -30.34 4.76 5.82
CA LEU A 91 -29.88 3.88 4.74
C LEU A 91 -30.30 2.43 4.97
N CYS A 92 -30.23 1.93 6.21
CA CYS A 92 -30.68 0.60 6.56
C CYS A 92 -32.20 0.45 6.43
N GLU A 93 -32.97 1.49 6.74
CA GLU A 93 -34.43 1.50 6.56
C GLU A 93 -34.81 1.48 5.07
N LYS A 94 -34.12 2.28 4.24
CA LYS A 94 -34.35 2.30 2.79
C LYS A 94 -33.83 1.05 2.07
N TYR A 95 -32.72 0.49 2.53
CA TYR A 95 -31.98 -0.59 1.86
C TYR A 95 -31.61 -1.72 2.85
N PRO A 96 -32.61 -2.45 3.38
CA PRO A 96 -32.39 -3.41 4.46
C PRO A 96 -31.47 -4.60 4.10
N GLU A 97 -31.37 -4.96 2.82
CA GLU A 97 -30.52 -6.08 2.37
C GLU A 97 -29.11 -5.64 1.94
N THR A 98 -28.86 -4.34 1.85
CA THR A 98 -27.62 -3.79 1.26
C THR A 98 -26.55 -3.47 2.30
N TYR A 99 -26.96 -3.06 3.51
CA TYR A 99 -26.06 -2.58 4.55
C TYR A 99 -26.09 -3.42 5.82
N GLN A 100 -24.92 -3.56 6.44
CA GLN A 100 -24.75 -4.29 7.70
C GLN A 100 -24.25 -3.35 8.80
N GLU A 101 -24.75 -3.54 10.02
CA GLU A 101 -24.48 -2.67 11.18
C GLU A 101 -22.99 -2.44 11.47
N GLY A 102 -22.12 -3.39 11.10
CA GLY A 102 -20.67 -3.27 11.19
C GLY A 102 -20.02 -2.21 10.29
N GLN A 103 -20.77 -1.57 9.39
CA GLN A 103 -20.25 -0.64 8.39
C GLN A 103 -20.35 0.85 8.80
N VAL A 104 -20.94 1.18 9.96
CA VAL A 104 -21.08 2.56 10.45
C VAL A 104 -19.74 3.30 10.50
N ARG A 105 -18.67 2.64 10.98
CA ARG A 105 -17.32 3.24 11.04
C ARG A 105 -16.77 3.57 9.65
N THR A 106 -17.13 2.78 8.64
CA THR A 106 -16.74 3.04 7.26
C THR A 106 -17.45 4.29 6.76
N LEU A 107 -18.76 4.41 6.99
CA LEU A 107 -19.52 5.60 6.62
C LEU A 107 -19.00 6.85 7.33
N GLN A 108 -18.81 6.80 8.65
CA GLN A 108 -18.23 7.90 9.44
C GLN A 108 -16.89 8.38 8.87
N ARG A 109 -15.99 7.46 8.51
CA ARG A 109 -14.69 7.80 7.91
C ARG A 109 -14.86 8.53 6.58
N HIS A 110 -15.78 8.06 5.74
CA HIS A 110 -16.08 8.66 4.45
C HIS A 110 -16.69 10.06 4.61
N ILE A 111 -17.64 10.25 5.54
CA ILE A 111 -18.24 11.55 5.83
C ILE A 111 -17.20 12.51 6.40
N LYS A 112 -16.31 12.07 7.30
CA LYS A 112 -15.22 12.90 7.81
C LYS A 112 -14.28 13.35 6.69
N GLN A 113 -13.95 12.46 5.76
CA GLN A 113 -13.14 12.79 4.59
C GLN A 113 -13.86 13.79 3.68
N TRP A 114 -15.15 13.60 3.44
CA TRP A 114 -15.97 14.53 2.66
C TRP A 114 -16.04 15.91 3.33
N LYS A 115 -16.27 15.97 4.66
CA LYS A 115 -16.26 17.23 5.42
C LYS A 115 -14.91 17.96 5.33
N ALA A 116 -13.80 17.24 5.20
CA ALA A 116 -12.48 17.86 5.01
C ALA A 116 -12.28 18.46 3.61
N ILE A 117 -13.04 18.01 2.60
CA ILE A 117 -12.93 18.45 1.20
C ILE A 117 -14.01 19.50 0.87
N GLU A 118 -15.27 19.25 1.27
CA GLU A 118 -16.45 20.04 0.92
C GLU A 118 -17.21 20.62 2.12
N GLY A 119 -16.85 20.23 3.35
CA GLY A 119 -17.55 20.69 4.55
C GLY A 119 -17.32 22.18 4.84
N PRO A 120 -18.24 22.83 5.58
CA PRO A 120 -18.05 24.20 6.02
C PRO A 120 -16.75 24.32 6.84
N LYS A 121 -15.96 25.36 6.56
CA LYS A 121 -14.60 25.61 7.10
C LYS A 121 -14.54 25.80 8.62
N THR A 122 -15.63 25.60 9.34
CA THR A 122 -15.71 25.72 10.79
C THR A 122 -15.60 24.35 11.43
N MET A 123 -14.37 23.98 11.81
CA MET A 123 -13.97 23.30 13.05
C MET A 123 -12.48 22.92 12.88
N CYS A 124 -11.61 23.85 13.25
CA CYS A 124 -10.23 23.57 13.62
C CYS A 124 -10.18 23.19 15.10
#